data_AF-A0A1V0NHT3-F1
#
_entry.id   AF-A0A1V0NHT3-F1
#
_cell.length_a   1.000
_cell.length_b   1.000
_cell.length_c   1.000
_cell.angle_alpha   90.00
_cell.angle_beta   90.00
_cell.angle_gamma   90.00
#
_symmetry.space_group_name_H-M   'P 1'
#
loop_
_entity.id
_entity.type
_entity.pdbx_description
1 polymer ?
#
loop_
_entity_poly.entity_id
_entity_poly.type
_entity_poly.pdbx_seq_one_letter_code
_entity_poly.pdbx_strand_id
1 'polypeptide(L)'
;MTELTAKQGKDIILLYRLLSKATKEAAWKLAFQTEHSNEKTRDYNTTATKDGTIGSLAAIEYSLSATSIAANGDPHLDEMDKAFDDGEIIEVWEIDKAEKGSDGKYKAKYLRAYLTSFSYEPNSEDALELSLEFGVFGKPQKGQATLTEEQANVVQYVFKDTVAG
;
A
#
# COMPACT_ATOMS: atom_id res chain seq x y z
N MET A 1 -3.46 29.39 16.08
CA MET A 1 -2.44 28.95 15.11
C MET A 1 -2.41 27.45 15.17
N THR A 2 -2.79 26.76 14.10
CA THR A 2 -2.64 25.31 14.00
C THR A 2 -1.14 25.01 13.94
N GLU A 3 -0.59 24.34 14.95
CA GLU A 3 0.80 23.87 14.89
C GLU A 3 0.95 22.94 13.68
N LEU A 4 1.89 23.28 12.80
CA LEU A 4 2.26 22.43 11.67
C LEU A 4 3.14 21.31 12.21
N THR A 5 2.53 20.19 12.59
CA THR A 5 3.25 18.97 12.97
C THR A 5 3.67 18.21 11.71
N ALA A 6 4.93 17.78 11.67
CA ALA A 6 5.44 16.99 10.56
C ALA A 6 4.83 15.58 10.56
N LYS A 7 4.25 15.18 9.44
CA LYS A 7 3.71 13.84 9.24
C LYS A 7 4.84 12.82 9.17
N GLN A 8 4.75 11.74 9.95
CA GLN A 8 5.77 10.71 10.02
C GLN A 8 5.44 9.58 9.03
N GLY A 9 6.44 9.10 8.28
CA GLY A 9 6.27 8.00 7.33
C GLY A 9 5.79 6.71 7.99
N LYS A 10 6.26 6.42 9.22
CA LYS A 10 5.85 5.24 10.03
C LYS A 10 4.34 5.17 10.32
N ASP A 11 3.64 6.31 10.25
CA ASP A 11 2.20 6.37 10.49
C ASP A 11 1.40 6.07 9.22
N ILE A 12 2.06 6.02 8.05
CA ILE A 12 1.45 5.64 6.78
C ILE A 12 1.73 4.16 6.53
N ILE A 13 0.68 3.34 6.55
CA ILE A 13 0.79 1.88 6.36
C ILE A 13 0.00 1.41 5.15
N LEU A 14 0.43 0.29 4.57
CA LEU A 14 -0.31 -0.39 3.51
C LEU A 14 -1.04 -1.62 4.06
N LEU A 15 -2.30 -1.77 3.68
CA LEU A 15 -3.04 -3.02 3.80
C LEU A 15 -3.39 -3.54 2.41
N TYR A 16 -3.48 -4.86 2.29
CA TYR A 16 -3.74 -5.57 1.05
C TYR A 16 -4.90 -6.55 1.21
N ARG A 17 -5.59 -6.85 0.11
CA ARG A 17 -6.58 -7.93 0.05
C ARG A 17 -6.81 -8.37 -1.39
N LEU A 18 -6.98 -9.65 -1.62
CA LEU A 18 -7.49 -10.11 -2.91
C LEU A 18 -8.96 -9.70 -3.09
N LEU A 19 -9.27 -9.09 -4.24
CA LEU A 19 -10.64 -8.68 -4.55
C LEU A 19 -11.60 -9.88 -4.54
N SER A 20 -11.11 -11.07 -4.93
CA SER A 20 -11.83 -12.35 -4.88
C SER A 20 -12.26 -12.73 -3.46
N LYS A 21 -11.56 -12.25 -2.43
CA LYS A 21 -11.81 -12.49 -1.01
C LYS A 21 -12.48 -11.33 -0.29
N ALA A 22 -12.96 -10.31 -1.01
CA ALA A 22 -13.48 -9.08 -0.40
C ALA A 22 -14.63 -9.29 0.61
N THR A 23 -15.39 -10.38 0.47
CA THR A 23 -16.49 -10.76 1.38
C THR A 23 -16.11 -11.82 2.41
N LYS A 24 -14.92 -12.42 2.27
CA LYS A 24 -14.48 -13.57 3.08
C LYS A 24 -13.49 -13.16 4.16
N GLU A 25 -12.65 -12.17 3.87
CA GLU A 25 -11.53 -11.80 4.73
C GLU A 25 -11.38 -10.28 4.86
N ALA A 26 -10.85 -9.86 6.00
CA ALA A 26 -10.40 -8.49 6.20
C ALA A 26 -9.11 -8.26 5.39
N ALA A 27 -8.79 -6.99 5.11
CA ALA A 27 -7.47 -6.66 4.57
C ALA A 27 -6.38 -7.06 5.57
N TRP A 28 -5.18 -7.35 5.10
CA TRP A 28 -4.06 -7.77 5.93
C TRP A 28 -2.85 -6.89 5.66
N LYS A 29 -1.89 -6.89 6.58
CA LYS A 29 -0.65 -6.11 6.48
C LYS A 29 0.49 -7.08 6.23
N LEU A 30 1.42 -6.72 5.35
CA LEU A 30 2.71 -7.41 5.29
C LEU A 30 3.53 -7.12 6.55
N ALA A 31 4.20 -8.15 7.05
CA ALA A 31 5.12 -8.00 8.16
C ALA A 31 6.25 -7.02 7.82
N PHE A 32 6.71 -6.26 8.81
CA PHE A 32 7.92 -5.42 8.71
C PHE A 32 8.01 -4.55 7.44
N GLN A 33 6.90 -3.92 7.05
CA GLN A 33 6.91 -2.94 5.97
C GLN A 33 7.95 -1.84 6.28
N THR A 34 8.93 -1.67 5.39
CA THR A 34 10.03 -0.72 5.55
C THR A 34 9.70 0.58 4.83
N GLU A 35 9.34 0.50 3.54
CA GLU A 35 9.05 1.66 2.71
C GLU A 35 7.87 1.39 1.75
N HIS A 36 7.29 2.47 1.24
CA HIS A 36 6.42 2.43 0.06
C HIS A 36 6.46 3.77 -0.68
N SER A 37 6.27 3.72 -1.99
CA SER A 37 6.17 4.89 -2.86
C SER A 37 4.86 4.89 -3.61
N ASN A 38 4.24 6.06 -3.75
CA ASN A 38 2.99 6.26 -4.49
C ASN A 38 3.18 7.38 -5.50
N GLU A 39 3.27 7.04 -6.78
CA GLU A 39 3.57 7.97 -7.85
C GLU A 39 2.35 8.27 -8.72
N LYS A 40 2.33 9.49 -9.30
CA LYS A 40 1.30 9.94 -10.24
C LYS A 40 1.97 10.65 -11.39
N THR A 41 1.90 10.06 -12.57
CA THR A 41 2.46 10.63 -13.80
C THR A 41 1.33 10.96 -14.76
N ARG A 42 1.56 11.93 -15.65
CA ARG A 42 0.65 12.25 -16.75
C ARG A 42 1.40 13.02 -17.82
N ASP A 43 1.27 12.55 -19.05
CA ASP A 43 1.88 13.21 -20.19
C ASP A 43 1.11 14.45 -20.64
N TYR A 44 1.87 15.41 -21.18
CA TYR A 44 1.35 16.59 -21.85
C TYR A 44 1.84 16.62 -23.29
N ASN A 45 0.92 16.37 -24.22
CA ASN A 45 1.21 16.32 -25.65
C ASN A 45 0.91 17.68 -26.29
N THR A 46 1.87 18.19 -27.06
CA THR A 46 1.70 19.44 -27.80
C THR A 46 1.68 19.18 -29.30
N THR A 47 0.73 19.78 -30.00
CA THR A 47 0.64 19.76 -31.46
C THR A 47 0.87 21.16 -32.01
N ALA A 48 1.88 21.33 -32.86
CA ALA A 48 2.14 22.62 -33.50
C ALA A 48 1.11 22.86 -34.62
N THR A 49 0.40 23.98 -34.54
CA THR A 49 -0.51 24.47 -35.59
C THR A 49 0.05 25.74 -36.22
N LYS A 50 -0.57 26.22 -37.30
CA LYS A 50 -0.18 27.48 -37.93
C LYS A 50 -0.47 28.70 -37.06
N ASP A 51 -1.33 28.55 -36.05
CA ASP A 51 -1.75 29.58 -35.11
C ASP A 51 -1.08 29.47 -33.72
N GLY A 52 -0.12 28.55 -33.58
CA GLY A 52 0.58 28.26 -32.32
C GLY A 52 0.44 26.80 -31.87
N THR A 53 1.04 26.45 -30.75
CA THR A 53 0.94 25.10 -30.19
C THR A 53 -0.36 24.92 -29.43
N ILE A 54 -1.09 23.85 -29.73
CA ILE A 54 -2.21 23.39 -28.90
C ILE A 54 -1.73 22.25 -28.00
N GLY A 55 -2.23 22.19 -26.76
CA GLY A 55 -1.86 21.19 -25.77
C GLY A 55 -3.00 20.24 -25.42
N SER A 56 -2.66 19.00 -25.10
CA SER A 56 -3.60 17.99 -24.62
C SER A 56 -2.97 17.17 -23.49
N LEU A 57 -3.77 16.85 -22.47
CA LEU A 57 -3.34 16.05 -21.32
C LEU A 57 -3.75 14.59 -21.52
N ALA A 58 -2.81 13.67 -21.29
CA ALA A 58 -3.09 12.24 -21.29
C ALA A 58 -3.85 11.80 -20.01
N ALA A 59 -4.15 10.51 -19.90
CA ALA A 59 -4.65 9.94 -18.66
C ALA A 59 -3.58 10.01 -17.55
N ILE A 60 -4.02 10.03 -16.28
CA ILE A 60 -3.08 9.92 -15.15
C ILE A 60 -2.75 8.44 -14.97
N GLU A 61 -1.47 8.13 -14.89
CA GLU A 61 -0.97 6.81 -14.53
C GLU A 61 -0.58 6.82 -13.05
N TYR A 62 -0.92 5.73 -12.36
CA TYR A 62 -0.66 5.54 -10.95
C TYR A 62 0.21 4.30 -10.79
N SER A 63 1.28 4.41 -10.02
CA SER A 63 2.11 3.28 -9.62
C SER A 63 2.27 3.28 -8.11
N LEU A 64 2.40 2.08 -7.54
CA LEU A 64 2.70 1.88 -6.13
C LEU A 64 3.81 0.84 -6.05
N SER A 65 4.83 1.11 -5.24
CA SER A 65 5.84 0.12 -4.87
C SER A 65 5.93 0.01 -3.36
N ALA A 66 6.27 -1.17 -2.85
CA ALA A 66 6.42 -1.43 -1.43
C ALA A 66 7.55 -2.41 -1.17
N THR A 67 8.26 -2.19 -0.07
CA THR A 67 9.29 -3.09 0.45
C THR A 67 8.96 -3.54 1.86
N SER A 68 9.28 -4.79 2.16
CA SER A 68 8.99 -5.40 3.47
C SER A 68 9.96 -6.53 3.78
N ILE A 69 10.09 -6.88 5.05
CA ILE A 69 10.87 -8.07 5.46
C ILE A 69 9.92 -9.24 5.68
N ALA A 70 10.21 -10.37 5.04
CA ALA A 70 9.39 -11.58 5.16
C ALA A 70 9.38 -12.10 6.60
N ALA A 71 8.19 -12.49 7.09
CA ALA A 71 8.06 -13.22 8.34
C ALA A 71 7.94 -14.72 8.07
N ASN A 72 8.58 -15.54 8.90
CA ASN A 72 8.48 -16.99 8.81
C ASN A 72 7.03 -17.45 8.95
N GLY A 73 6.55 -18.19 7.95
CA GLY A 73 5.20 -18.75 7.94
C GLY A 73 4.09 -17.72 7.69
N ASP A 74 4.41 -16.55 7.12
CA ASP A 74 3.40 -15.59 6.68
C ASP A 74 2.60 -16.18 5.49
N PRO A 75 1.32 -16.56 5.69
CA PRO A 75 0.53 -17.19 4.64
C PRO A 75 0.19 -16.22 3.49
N HIS A 76 0.37 -14.91 3.70
CA HIS A 76 0.03 -13.90 2.72
C HIS A 76 1.10 -13.75 1.63
N LEU A 77 2.31 -14.28 1.84
CA LEU A 77 3.35 -14.32 0.81
C LEU A 77 2.95 -15.27 -0.33
N ASP A 78 2.52 -16.49 0.01
CA ASP A 78 2.00 -17.45 -0.95
C ASP A 78 0.74 -16.91 -1.65
N GLU A 79 -0.07 -16.12 -0.95
CA GLU A 79 -1.24 -15.46 -1.52
C GLU A 79 -0.87 -14.39 -2.55
N MET A 80 0.19 -13.60 -2.32
CA MET A 80 0.69 -12.63 -3.29
C MET A 80 1.36 -13.28 -4.49
N ASP A 81 2.16 -14.32 -4.26
CA ASP A 81 2.81 -15.11 -5.31
C ASP A 81 1.75 -15.71 -6.25
N LYS A 82 0.73 -16.35 -5.66
CA LYS A 82 -0.40 -16.88 -6.43
C LYS A 82 -1.18 -15.79 -7.16
N ALA A 83 -1.40 -14.64 -6.53
CA ALA A 83 -2.10 -13.52 -7.16
C ALA A 83 -1.33 -12.94 -8.35
N PHE A 84 0.01 -12.98 -8.31
CA PHE A 84 0.87 -12.65 -9.43
C PHE A 84 0.65 -13.63 -10.60
N ASP A 85 0.79 -14.92 -10.33
CA ASP A 85 0.66 -15.98 -11.35
C ASP A 85 -0.72 -16.00 -11.99
N ASP A 86 -1.77 -15.86 -11.19
CA ASP A 86 -3.17 -15.92 -11.64
C ASP A 86 -3.65 -14.56 -12.20
N GLY A 87 -2.85 -13.49 -12.08
CA GLY A 87 -3.23 -12.13 -12.49
C GLY A 87 -4.45 -11.60 -11.73
N GLU A 88 -4.53 -11.88 -10.42
CA GLU A 88 -5.65 -11.45 -9.59
C GLU A 88 -5.60 -9.94 -9.29
N ILE A 89 -6.79 -9.36 -9.10
CA ILE A 89 -6.90 -7.97 -8.68
C ILE A 89 -6.67 -7.89 -7.17
N ILE A 90 -5.69 -7.07 -6.79
CA ILE A 90 -5.39 -6.77 -5.40
C ILE A 90 -5.97 -5.40 -5.06
N GLU A 91 -6.72 -5.35 -3.98
CA GLU A 91 -7.12 -4.14 -3.29
C GLU A 91 -6.01 -3.70 -2.35
N VAL A 92 -5.65 -2.42 -2.38
CA VAL A 92 -4.65 -1.83 -1.48
C VAL A 92 -5.22 -0.59 -0.80
N TRP A 93 -4.94 -0.44 0.50
CA TRP A 93 -5.27 0.74 1.28
C TRP A 93 -4.00 1.36 1.83
N GLU A 94 -3.76 2.62 1.49
CA GLU A 94 -2.76 3.46 2.13
C GLU A 94 -3.45 4.25 3.24
N ILE A 95 -3.11 3.95 4.49
CA ILE A 95 -3.83 4.43 5.69
C ILE A 95 -2.90 5.31 6.51
N ASP A 96 -3.40 6.48 6.88
CA ASP A 96 -2.73 7.43 7.76
C ASP A 96 -3.24 7.26 9.19
N LYS A 97 -2.42 6.64 10.02
CA LYS A 97 -2.72 6.39 11.44
C LYS A 97 -2.72 7.66 12.29
N ALA A 98 -2.05 8.72 11.85
CA ALA A 98 -2.02 9.98 12.58
C ALA A 98 -3.32 10.78 12.39
N GLU A 99 -4.00 10.60 11.24
CA GLU A 99 -5.28 11.26 10.94
C GLU A 99 -6.47 10.36 11.30
N LYS A 100 -6.75 10.23 12.61
CA LYS A 100 -7.95 9.57 13.13
C LYS A 100 -9.14 10.53 13.17
N GLY A 101 -10.21 10.17 12.47
CA GLY A 101 -11.50 10.85 12.50
C GLY A 101 -12.25 10.63 13.81
N SER A 102 -13.26 11.47 14.06
CA SER A 102 -14.13 11.39 15.24
C SER A 102 -14.98 10.12 15.30
N ASP A 103 -15.16 9.43 14.18
CA ASP A 103 -15.87 8.14 14.09
C ASP A 103 -14.94 6.94 14.37
N GLY A 104 -13.69 7.19 14.76
CA GLY A 104 -12.70 6.19 15.06
C GLY A 104 -11.98 5.60 13.84
N LYS A 105 -12.30 6.07 12.62
CA LYS A 105 -11.66 5.63 11.38
C LYS A 105 -10.46 6.48 11.03
N TYR A 106 -9.60 5.95 10.19
CA TYR A 106 -8.37 6.59 9.76
C TYR A 106 -8.50 7.06 8.33
N LYS A 107 -7.94 8.22 8.01
CA LYS A 107 -7.89 8.69 6.62
C LYS A 107 -7.14 7.68 5.77
N ALA A 108 -7.74 7.31 4.63
CA ALA A 108 -7.20 6.28 3.77
C ALA A 108 -7.37 6.62 2.29
N LYS A 109 -6.52 6.00 1.48
CA LYS A 109 -6.62 5.98 0.03
C LYS A 109 -6.73 4.54 -0.42
N TYR A 110 -7.81 4.25 -1.13
CA TYR A 110 -8.09 2.94 -1.68
C TYR A 110 -7.71 2.89 -3.15
N LEU A 111 -7.06 1.82 -3.55
CA LEU A 111 -6.65 1.56 -4.92
C LEU A 111 -6.82 0.08 -5.28
N ARG A 112 -6.94 -0.19 -6.58
CA ARG A 112 -6.93 -1.54 -7.14
C ARG A 112 -5.77 -1.65 -8.10
N ALA A 113 -5.05 -2.75 -8.01
CA ALA A 113 -3.86 -2.95 -8.81
C ALA A 113 -3.70 -4.43 -9.17
N TYR A 114 -2.91 -4.65 -10.21
CA TYR A 114 -2.29 -5.94 -10.46
C TYR A 114 -0.87 -5.90 -9.91
N LEU A 115 -0.41 -7.03 -9.39
CA LEU A 115 1.00 -7.17 -9.04
C LEU A 115 1.80 -7.32 -10.34
N THR A 116 2.71 -6.38 -10.60
CA THR A 116 3.53 -6.34 -11.82
C THR A 116 4.96 -6.81 -11.57
N SER A 117 5.39 -6.82 -10.31
CA SER A 117 6.64 -7.44 -9.87
C SER A 117 6.47 -7.97 -8.45
N PHE A 118 6.96 -9.19 -8.22
CA PHE A 118 7.10 -9.80 -6.92
C PHE A 118 8.47 -10.48 -6.86
N SER A 119 9.35 -10.00 -5.98
CA SER A 119 10.69 -10.57 -5.83
C SER A 119 11.10 -10.62 -4.37
N TYR A 120 12.00 -11.56 -4.06
CA TYR A 120 12.66 -11.65 -2.76
C TYR A 120 14.13 -11.98 -2.93
N GLU A 121 14.97 -11.38 -2.10
CA GLU A 121 16.43 -11.58 -2.14
C GLU A 121 16.91 -12.23 -0.83
N PRO A 122 17.08 -13.56 -0.78
CA PRO A 122 17.62 -14.24 0.39
C PRO A 122 19.14 -14.08 0.38
N ASN A 123 19.64 -13.11 1.14
CA ASN A 123 21.08 -12.94 1.33
C ASN A 123 21.55 -13.69 2.60
N SER A 124 22.86 -13.81 2.79
CA SER A 124 23.44 -14.61 3.89
C SER A 124 23.53 -13.89 5.23
N GLU A 125 23.29 -12.57 5.27
CA GLU A 125 23.61 -11.73 6.43
C GLU A 125 22.39 -10.96 6.97
N ASP A 126 21.48 -10.55 6.09
CA ASP A 126 20.25 -9.81 6.38
C ASP A 126 19.01 -10.69 6.32
N ALA A 127 17.90 -10.12 6.79
CA ALA A 127 16.59 -10.74 6.68
C ALA A 127 16.08 -10.70 5.22
N LEU A 128 15.24 -11.67 4.86
CA LEU A 128 14.67 -11.78 3.52
C LEU A 128 13.83 -10.53 3.16
N GLU A 129 14.35 -9.69 2.27
CA GLU A 129 13.63 -8.52 1.77
C GLU A 129 12.73 -8.92 0.60
N LEU A 130 11.48 -8.44 0.64
CA LEU A 130 10.45 -8.59 -0.37
C LEU A 130 10.24 -7.24 -1.05
N SER A 131 10.26 -7.25 -2.38
CA SER A 131 9.96 -6.09 -3.22
C SER A 131 8.71 -6.35 -4.06
N LEU A 132 7.77 -5.39 -4.01
CA LEU A 132 6.48 -5.46 -4.68
C LEU A 132 6.27 -4.22 -5.55
N GLU A 133 5.85 -4.41 -6.79
CA GLU A 133 5.40 -3.34 -7.67
C GLU A 133 3.97 -3.59 -8.14
N PHE A 134 3.17 -2.53 -8.14
CA PHE A 134 1.75 -2.57 -8.41
C PHE A 134 1.40 -1.63 -9.57
N GLY A 135 0.83 -2.21 -10.63
CA GLY A 135 0.18 -1.50 -11.72
C GLY A 135 -1.22 -1.07 -11.30
N VAL A 136 -1.38 0.17 -10.83
CA VAL A 136 -2.65 0.68 -10.33
C VAL A 136 -3.54 1.10 -11.50
N PHE A 137 -4.77 0.59 -11.52
CA PHE A 137 -5.74 0.94 -12.56
C PHE A 137 -6.96 1.66 -12.01
N GLY A 138 -7.55 2.49 -12.86
CA GLY A 138 -8.61 3.40 -12.45
C GLY A 138 -8.09 4.54 -11.58
N LYS A 139 -9.01 5.23 -10.92
CA LYS A 139 -8.69 6.38 -10.07
C LYS A 139 -8.70 5.99 -8.61
N PRO A 140 -7.60 6.14 -7.86
CA PRO A 140 -7.60 5.92 -6.42
C PRO A 140 -8.65 6.78 -5.72
N GLN A 141 -9.38 6.17 -4.77
CA GLN A 141 -10.46 6.81 -4.03
C GLN A 141 -9.96 7.24 -2.65
N LYS A 142 -10.26 8.49 -2.26
CA LYS A 142 -10.01 8.95 -0.89
C LYS A 142 -11.20 8.57 -0.03
N GLY A 143 -10.94 8.10 1.18
CA GLY A 143 -11.97 7.70 2.13
C GLY A 143 -11.42 7.57 3.54
N GLN A 144 -12.12 6.77 4.33
CA GLN A 144 -11.69 6.41 5.68
C GLN A 144 -11.73 4.89 5.83
N ALA A 145 -10.70 4.33 6.46
CA ALA A 145 -10.56 2.90 6.72
C ALA A 145 -10.67 2.61 8.21
N THR A 146 -11.26 1.46 8.54
CA THR A 146 -11.26 0.93 9.91
C THR A 146 -10.10 -0.04 10.03
N LEU A 147 -9.32 0.07 11.10
CA LEU A 147 -8.27 -0.89 11.44
C LEU A 147 -8.78 -1.83 12.52
N THR A 148 -8.46 -3.12 12.41
CA THR A 148 -8.60 -4.05 13.53
C THR A 148 -7.59 -3.73 14.62
N GLU A 149 -7.81 -4.23 15.84
CA GLU A 149 -6.85 -4.05 16.94
C GLU A 149 -5.46 -4.58 16.56
N GLU A 150 -5.37 -5.73 15.90
CA GLU A 150 -4.11 -6.28 15.41
C GLU A 150 -3.43 -5.36 14.39
N GLN A 151 -4.15 -4.85 13.39
CA GLN A 151 -3.57 -3.94 12.39
C GLN A 151 -3.12 -2.60 13.00
N ALA A 152 -3.84 -2.12 14.01
CA ALA A 152 -3.45 -0.92 14.76
C ALA A 152 -2.21 -1.17 15.63
N ASN A 153 -2.09 -2.39 16.20
CA ASN A 153 -1.05 -2.78 17.14
C ASN A 153 0.27 -3.23 16.48
N VAL A 154 0.26 -3.80 15.26
CA VAL A 154 1.46 -4.33 14.57
C VAL A 154 2.55 -3.26 14.27
N VAL A 155 2.30 -1.98 14.51
CA VAL A 155 3.33 -0.91 14.43
C VAL A 155 4.13 -0.78 15.72
N GLN A 156 3.64 -1.28 16.84
CA GLN A 156 4.37 -1.32 18.10
C GLN A 156 4.64 -2.77 18.42
N TYR A 157 5.91 -3.15 18.54
CA TYR A 157 6.30 -4.36 19.26
C TYR A 157 5.51 -4.38 20.57
N VAL A 158 4.43 -5.16 20.62
CA VAL A 158 3.62 -5.27 21.81
C VAL A 158 4.56 -5.83 22.86
N PHE A 159 4.82 -5.04 23.89
CA PHE A 159 5.52 -5.48 25.08
C PHE A 159 4.85 -6.77 25.54
N LYS A 160 5.52 -7.91 25.33
CA LYS A 160 5.11 -9.18 25.92
C LYS A 160 5.72 -9.21 27.31
N ASP A 161 4.86 -9.18 28.32
CA ASP A 161 5.27 -9.35 29.71
C ASP A 161 6.01 -10.69 29.87
N THR A 162 6.91 -10.76 30.84
CA THR A 162 7.80 -11.92 31.06
C THR A 162 7.10 -13.13 31.69
N VAL A 163 5.81 -13.03 31.98
CA VAL A 163 4.97 -14.09 32.54
C VAL A 163 3.58 -14.09 31.90
N ALA A 164 3.03 -15.29 31.68
CA ALA A 164 1.70 -15.49 31.13
C ALA A 164 0.63 -14.99 32.10
N GLY A 165 -0.24 -14.09 31.64
CA GLY A 165 -1.51 -13.74 32.29
C GLY A 165 -2.67 -14.49 31.67
#